data_AF-A0A955J7X8-F1
#
_entry.id   AF-A0A955J7X8-F1
#
_cell.length_a   1.000
_cell.length_b   1.000
_cell.length_c   1.000
_cell.angle_alpha   90.00
_cell.angle_beta   90.00
_cell.angle_gamma   90.00
#
_symmetry.space_group_name_H-M   'P 1'
#
loop_
_entity.id
_entity.type
_entity.pdbx_description
1 polymer ?
#
loop_
_entity_poly.entity_id
_entity_poly.type
_entity_poly.pdbx_seq_one_letter_code
_entity_poly.pdbx_strand_id
1 'polypeptide(L)'
;MKIRPFAIDANGKPKQNVPAINALYHPNQLDSSVTFREKLAVMNLTHRMTYLLVWRREGNETKPGGAITPQNIAGFTFLEYPAITRREGRTYYRLGSQEFNDGEVISLPGGVDSKSLYAGYAPGEASRRWATLDQYIADFQNGFFENGAVPAGQFVITASTKQDFNDTVDKLQDAHRGAGKNNNVVYTPRPIDPNTGKPVDAKIEWIPYQTANKDIGFKELFEQANKRIDSTFGVPASIRGVGENNNYATARMDQQNFIRFTIEPLSLRIYTQITHELNRITGGLGVAITFNLDFPAVADEEKIQAETKSIEVKTLQTLLTAGYTLESAIAALELSTSYKLLELGEIVTPEIENDKPDVDEGNEVTESPDPEIIDGRTVLNKVKNQDTDFEDLYAVAESTMQRQVSKAVKDLKQED
;
A
#
# COMPACT_ATOMS: atom_id res chain seq x y z
N MET A 1 4.23 16.79 -7.35
CA MET A 1 2.80 16.60 -7.04
C MET A 1 2.62 16.79 -5.54
N LYS A 2 1.89 17.79 -5.08
CA LYS A 2 1.74 18.09 -3.64
C LYS A 2 0.25 18.10 -3.29
N ILE A 3 -0.18 17.13 -2.48
CA ILE A 3 -1.50 17.20 -1.83
C ILE A 3 -1.37 18.20 -0.68
N ARG A 4 -2.13 19.28 -0.73
CA ARG A 4 -2.11 20.33 0.30
C ARG A 4 -3.51 20.49 0.90
N PRO A 5 -3.73 20.06 2.15
CA PRO A 5 -5.02 20.25 2.80
C PRO A 5 -5.24 21.71 3.19
N PHE A 6 -6.46 22.20 3.05
CA PHE A 6 -6.87 23.53 3.50
C PHE A 6 -8.33 23.49 3.97
N ALA A 7 -8.72 24.48 4.79
CA ALA A 7 -10.08 24.61 5.28
C ALA A 7 -10.88 25.59 4.44
N ILE A 8 -12.15 25.28 4.20
CA ILE A 8 -13.13 26.18 3.59
C ILE A 8 -14.31 26.41 4.55
N ASP A 9 -14.85 27.62 4.55
CA ASP A 9 -16.07 27.95 5.28
C ASP A 9 -17.34 27.45 4.56
N ALA A 10 -18.51 27.69 5.15
CA ALA A 10 -19.80 27.30 4.58
C ALA A 10 -20.11 27.96 3.21
N ASN A 11 -19.40 29.05 2.87
CA ASN A 11 -19.54 29.77 1.60
C ASN A 11 -18.43 29.38 0.60
N GLY A 12 -17.56 28.43 0.94
CA GLY A 12 -16.44 28.00 0.11
C GLY A 12 -15.21 28.93 0.15
N LYS A 13 -15.18 29.94 1.02
CA LYS A 13 -14.00 30.79 1.18
C LYS A 13 -12.93 30.05 1.99
N PRO A 14 -11.65 30.06 1.55
CA PRO A 14 -10.55 29.53 2.35
C PRO A 14 -10.49 30.22 3.71
N LYS A 15 -10.42 29.43 4.78
CA LYS A 15 -10.25 29.93 6.15
C LYS A 15 -8.84 29.60 6.62
N GLN A 16 -8.09 30.64 6.98
CA GLN A 16 -6.76 30.50 7.54
C GLN A 16 -6.80 30.23 9.04
N ASN A 17 -5.67 29.76 9.60
CA ASN A 17 -5.46 29.55 11.03
C ASN A 17 -6.50 28.65 11.71
N VAL A 18 -6.92 27.59 11.03
CA VAL A 18 -7.78 26.56 11.61
C VAL A 18 -6.90 25.56 12.37
N PRO A 19 -7.09 25.37 13.70
CA PRO A 19 -6.24 24.46 14.49
C PRO A 19 -6.17 23.04 13.94
N ALA A 20 -7.28 22.52 13.40
CA ALA A 20 -7.32 21.21 12.75
C ALA A 20 -6.41 21.12 11.51
N ILE A 21 -6.28 22.20 10.73
CA ILE A 21 -5.38 22.25 9.57
C ILE A 21 -3.93 22.35 10.03
N ASN A 22 -3.64 23.21 11.01
CA ASN A 22 -2.31 23.33 11.59
C ASN A 22 -1.84 21.99 12.18
N ALA A 23 -2.75 21.28 12.86
CA ALA A 23 -2.53 19.92 13.35
C ALA A 23 -2.36 18.87 12.24
N LEU A 24 -2.82 19.10 11.00
CA LEU A 24 -2.51 18.21 9.87
C LEU A 24 -1.12 18.49 9.26
N TYR A 25 -0.61 19.72 9.40
CA TYR A 25 0.74 20.08 8.98
C TYR A 25 1.79 19.69 10.04
N HIS A 26 1.44 19.78 11.32
CA HIS A 26 2.27 19.37 12.46
C HIS A 26 1.51 18.38 13.37
N PRO A 27 1.28 17.14 12.91
CA PRO A 27 0.44 16.18 13.61
C PRO A 27 1.03 15.70 14.92
N ASN A 28 2.34 15.47 14.95
CA ASN A 28 3.07 15.01 16.12
C ASN A 28 4.57 15.32 15.94
N GLN A 29 5.37 15.10 16.99
CA GLN A 29 6.81 15.41 17.00
C GLN A 29 7.66 14.53 16.08
N LEU A 30 7.19 13.32 15.74
CA LEU A 30 7.95 12.37 14.92
C LEU A 30 7.62 12.49 13.43
N ASP A 31 6.41 12.92 13.09
CA ASP A 31 5.89 12.88 11.73
C ASP A 31 5.84 14.28 11.12
N SER A 32 6.58 14.44 10.02
CA SER A 32 6.37 15.56 9.12
C SER A 32 4.98 15.49 8.46
N SER A 33 4.50 16.62 7.94
CA SER A 33 3.23 16.69 7.19
C SER A 33 3.15 15.64 6.07
N VAL A 34 4.27 15.37 5.38
CA VAL A 34 4.36 14.39 4.30
C VAL A 34 4.35 12.96 4.84
N THR A 35 5.17 12.67 5.85
CA THR A 35 5.27 11.34 6.46
C THR A 35 3.93 10.91 7.07
N PHE A 36 3.23 11.84 7.72
CA PHE A 36 1.90 11.57 8.27
C PHE A 36 0.89 11.20 7.18
N ARG A 37 0.87 11.94 6.06
CA ARG A 37 -0.01 11.64 4.92
C ARG A 37 0.34 10.30 4.26
N GLU A 38 1.62 9.96 4.18
CA GLU A 38 2.08 8.66 3.69
C GLU A 38 1.58 7.54 4.60
N LYS A 39 1.78 7.64 5.92
CA LYS A 39 1.24 6.69 6.90
C LYS A 39 -0.28 6.57 6.81
N LEU A 40 -0.98 7.69 6.64
CA LEU A 40 -2.44 7.73 6.49
C LEU A 40 -2.89 6.94 5.26
N ALA A 41 -2.21 7.12 4.13
CA ALA A 41 -2.49 6.40 2.89
C ALA A 41 -2.19 4.90 3.05
N VAL A 42 -1.02 4.55 3.60
CA VAL A 42 -0.64 3.14 3.85
C VAL A 42 -1.68 2.46 4.72
N MET A 43 -1.97 3.01 5.90
CA MET A 43 -2.92 2.42 6.85
C MET A 43 -4.32 2.27 6.23
N ASN A 44 -4.78 3.25 5.44
CA ASN A 44 -6.10 3.18 4.80
C ASN A 44 -6.17 2.12 3.67
N LEU A 45 -5.03 1.79 3.05
CA LEU A 45 -4.93 0.77 2.00
C LEU A 45 -4.68 -0.65 2.55
N THR A 46 -4.05 -0.77 3.72
CA THR A 46 -3.70 -2.04 4.35
C THR A 46 -4.70 -2.50 5.40
N HIS A 47 -5.32 -1.59 6.15
CA HIS A 47 -6.23 -1.90 7.24
C HIS A 47 -7.68 -1.57 6.88
N ARG A 48 -8.63 -2.38 7.38
CA ARG A 48 -10.06 -2.12 7.18
C ARG A 48 -10.48 -0.78 7.77
N MET A 49 -9.91 -0.43 8.92
CA MET A 49 -10.13 0.79 9.68
C MET A 49 -8.81 1.36 10.17
N THR A 50 -8.67 2.68 10.02
CA THR A 50 -7.56 3.46 10.58
C THR A 50 -8.10 4.35 11.69
N TYR A 51 -7.46 4.33 12.85
CA TYR A 51 -7.86 5.10 14.01
C TYR A 51 -6.84 6.20 14.31
N LEU A 52 -7.31 7.44 14.47
CA LEU A 52 -6.47 8.57 14.89
C LEU A 52 -6.98 9.09 16.23
N LEU A 53 -6.09 9.14 17.22
CA LEU A 53 -6.33 9.84 18.48
C LEU A 53 -6.17 11.34 18.23
N VAL A 54 -7.15 12.11 18.67
CA VAL A 54 -7.10 13.57 18.63
C VAL A 54 -6.52 14.10 19.94
N TRP A 55 -5.53 14.98 19.81
CA TRP A 55 -4.92 15.65 20.93
C TRP A 55 -5.48 17.04 21.11
N ARG A 56 -5.59 17.47 22.36
CA ARG A 56 -6.04 18.80 22.72
C ARG A 56 -4.94 19.61 23.39
N ARG A 57 -5.00 20.92 23.21
CA ARG A 57 -4.21 21.92 23.91
C ARG A 57 -4.97 22.36 25.15
N GLU A 58 -4.36 22.20 26.32
CA GLU A 58 -4.88 22.66 27.60
C GLU A 58 -3.84 23.58 28.25
N GLY A 59 -3.97 24.88 28.00
CA GLY A 59 -2.92 25.86 28.34
C GLY A 59 -1.70 25.67 27.43
N ASN A 60 -0.52 25.49 28.03
CA ASN A 60 0.75 25.26 27.31
C ASN A 60 1.09 23.76 27.17
N GLU A 61 0.20 22.86 27.60
CA GLU A 61 0.42 21.42 27.52
C GLU A 61 -0.48 20.78 26.46
N THR A 62 0.06 19.79 25.75
CA THR A 62 -0.71 18.91 24.88
C THR A 62 -1.11 17.65 25.65
N LYS A 63 -2.40 17.32 25.57
CA LYS A 63 -2.99 16.17 26.25
C LYS A 63 -3.82 15.32 25.29
N PRO A 64 -3.91 14.01 25.51
CA PRO A 64 -4.59 13.08 24.63
C PRO A 64 -6.07 13.02 24.99
N GLY A 65 -6.95 13.07 24.00
CA GLY A 65 -8.39 12.99 24.23
C GLY A 65 -8.95 14.06 25.18
N GLY A 66 -10.03 13.75 25.89
CA GLY A 66 -10.76 14.66 26.76
C GLY A 66 -11.79 15.53 26.02
N ALA A 67 -12.05 16.73 26.53
CA ALA A 67 -12.99 17.68 25.93
C ALA A 67 -12.34 18.41 24.74
N ILE A 68 -12.55 17.90 23.53
CA ILE A 68 -12.03 18.46 22.28
C ILE A 68 -13.04 19.46 21.71
N THR A 69 -12.54 20.63 21.31
CA THR A 69 -13.29 21.73 20.70
C THR A 69 -12.58 22.16 19.42
N PRO A 70 -13.23 22.88 18.50
CA PRO A 70 -12.59 23.31 17.26
C PRO A 70 -11.33 24.17 17.46
N GLN A 71 -11.21 24.85 18.61
CA GLN A 71 -10.14 25.78 18.92
C GLN A 71 -8.95 25.14 19.63
N ASN A 72 -9.12 23.96 20.23
CA ASN A 72 -8.09 23.35 21.07
C ASN A 72 -7.43 22.12 20.44
N ILE A 73 -7.65 21.82 19.16
CA ILE A 73 -6.99 20.68 18.50
C ILE A 73 -5.48 20.98 18.40
N ALA A 74 -4.66 20.06 18.90
CA ALA A 74 -3.21 20.19 18.96
C ALA A 74 -2.46 19.26 17.98
N GLY A 75 -3.05 18.12 17.61
CA GLY A 75 -2.37 17.13 16.78
C GLY A 75 -3.09 15.79 16.71
N PHE A 76 -2.45 14.84 16.04
CA PHE A 76 -2.99 13.51 15.76
C PHE A 76 -1.92 12.42 15.92
N THR A 77 -2.33 11.28 16.49
CA THR A 77 -1.49 10.08 16.59
C THR A 77 -2.27 8.85 16.14
N PHE A 78 -1.60 7.93 15.43
CA PHE A 78 -2.21 6.66 15.04
C PHE A 78 -2.43 5.76 16.26
N LEU A 79 -3.64 5.24 16.40
CA LEU A 79 -3.92 4.14 17.32
C LEU A 79 -3.82 2.83 16.54
N GLU A 80 -2.68 2.15 16.70
CA GLU A 80 -2.41 0.87 16.07
C GLU A 80 -3.09 -0.25 16.88
N TYR A 81 -3.98 -1.00 16.23
CA TYR A 81 -4.67 -2.17 16.79
C TYR A 81 -5.35 -1.95 18.15
N PRO A 82 -6.19 -0.91 18.33
CA PRO A 82 -6.91 -0.73 19.58
C PRO A 82 -7.92 -1.88 19.78
N ALA A 83 -8.04 -2.35 21.02
CA ALA A 83 -9.12 -3.27 21.39
C ALA A 83 -10.43 -2.49 21.51
N ILE A 84 -11.40 -2.80 20.65
CA ILE A 84 -12.65 -2.05 20.55
C ILE A 84 -13.72 -2.73 21.38
N THR A 85 -14.30 -2.01 22.35
CA THR A 85 -15.42 -2.50 23.15
C THR A 85 -16.57 -1.51 23.07
N ARG A 86 -17.80 -2.00 22.88
CA ARG A 86 -19.00 -1.17 22.95
C ARG A 86 -19.65 -1.33 24.33
N ARG A 87 -19.76 -0.24 25.09
CA ARG A 87 -20.40 -0.22 26.41
C ARG A 87 -21.37 0.96 26.46
N GLU A 88 -22.59 0.73 26.96
CA GLU A 88 -23.58 1.80 27.16
C GLU A 88 -23.85 2.67 25.91
N GLY A 89 -23.80 2.06 24.72
CA GLY A 89 -24.01 2.75 23.44
C GLY A 89 -22.80 3.52 22.89
N ARG A 90 -21.73 3.68 23.68
CA ARG A 90 -20.46 4.30 23.27
C ARG A 90 -19.42 3.27 22.88
N THR A 91 -18.53 3.66 21.97
CA THR A 91 -17.39 2.85 21.55
C THR A 91 -16.15 3.29 22.32
N TYR A 92 -15.45 2.31 22.90
CA TYR A 92 -14.21 2.51 23.64
C TYR A 92 -13.06 1.83 22.90
N TYR A 93 -11.94 2.54 22.79
CA TYR A 93 -10.69 2.13 22.15
C TYR A 93 -9.65 1.95 23.23
N ARG A 94 -9.32 0.70 23.54
CA ARG A 94 -8.34 0.37 24.58
C ARG A 94 -6.99 0.06 23.95
N LEU A 95 -5.95 0.70 24.47
CA LEU A 95 -4.57 0.46 24.10
C LEU A 95 -3.74 0.21 25.37
N GLY A 96 -3.50 -1.07 25.67
CA GLY A 96 -2.93 -1.50 26.95
C GLY A 96 -3.77 -1.04 28.14
N SER A 97 -3.21 -0.19 29.00
CA SER A 97 -3.88 0.39 30.17
C SER A 97 -4.73 1.63 29.87
N GLN A 98 -4.57 2.26 28.70
CA GLN A 98 -5.33 3.46 28.33
C GLN A 98 -6.63 3.08 27.60
N GLU A 99 -7.68 3.85 27.85
CA GLU A 99 -8.98 3.69 27.20
C GLU A 99 -9.45 5.08 26.74
N PHE A 100 -9.75 5.18 25.45
CA PHE A 100 -10.29 6.38 24.81
C PHE A 100 -11.72 6.12 24.35
N ASN A 101 -12.54 7.16 24.23
CA ASN A 101 -13.92 7.04 23.77
C ASN A 101 -14.11 7.55 22.34
N ASP A 102 -15.33 7.40 21.83
CA ASP A 102 -15.74 7.81 20.51
C ASP A 102 -15.67 9.32 20.26
N GLY A 103 -15.70 10.15 21.31
CA GLY A 103 -15.46 11.59 21.26
C GLY A 103 -13.98 11.98 21.16
N GLU A 104 -13.05 11.03 21.19
CA GLU A 104 -11.60 11.30 21.21
C GLU A 104 -10.86 10.71 20.00
N VAL A 105 -11.52 9.80 19.28
CA VAL A 105 -10.91 9.00 18.22
C VAL A 105 -11.66 9.19 16.90
N ILE A 106 -10.91 9.57 15.87
CA ILE A 106 -11.35 9.60 14.48
C ILE A 106 -11.25 8.19 13.92
N SER A 107 -12.32 7.69 13.31
CA SER A 107 -12.36 6.39 12.63
C SER A 107 -12.46 6.58 11.13
N LEU A 108 -11.47 6.07 10.39
CA LEU A 108 -11.39 6.18 8.94
C LEU A 108 -11.54 4.80 8.29
N PRO A 109 -12.65 4.50 7.60
CA PRO A 109 -12.78 3.27 6.84
C PRO A 109 -11.87 3.28 5.59
N GLY A 110 -11.19 2.17 5.32
CA GLY A 110 -10.40 1.94 4.11
C GLY A 110 -11.23 1.79 2.83
N GLY A 111 -12.55 1.61 2.97
CA GLY A 111 -13.45 1.23 1.89
C GLY A 111 -14.78 0.77 2.43
N VAL A 112 -15.64 0.26 1.54
CA VAL A 112 -16.95 -0.28 1.92
C VAL A 112 -16.90 -1.79 1.71
N ASP A 113 -17.16 -2.56 2.78
CA ASP A 113 -17.34 -3.99 2.68
C ASP A 113 -18.83 -4.27 2.38
N SER A 114 -19.09 -4.95 1.27
CA SER A 114 -20.46 -5.37 0.88
C SER A 114 -21.18 -6.20 1.94
N LYS A 115 -20.44 -6.90 2.81
CA LYS A 115 -21.00 -7.75 3.88
C LYS A 115 -21.21 -6.97 5.18
N SER A 116 -20.48 -5.87 5.37
CA SER A 116 -20.61 -5.01 6.54
C SER A 116 -20.21 -3.58 6.18
N LEU A 117 -21.21 -2.77 5.85
CA LEU A 117 -21.01 -1.41 5.33
C LEU A 117 -20.19 -0.51 6.27
N TYR A 118 -20.18 -0.80 7.57
CA TYR A 118 -19.47 -0.04 8.60
C TYR A 118 -18.19 -0.70 9.11
N ALA A 119 -17.82 -1.89 8.63
CA ALA A 119 -16.57 -2.54 9.06
C ALA A 119 -15.33 -2.02 8.33
N GLY A 120 -15.54 -1.32 7.22
CA GLY A 120 -14.44 -0.92 6.34
C GLY A 120 -13.92 -2.08 5.50
N TYR A 121 -13.16 -1.75 4.46
CA TYR A 121 -12.53 -2.73 3.56
C TYR A 121 -11.17 -2.24 3.11
N ALA A 122 -10.15 -3.09 3.16
CA ALA A 122 -8.81 -2.75 2.71
C ALA A 122 -8.51 -3.44 1.36
N PRO A 123 -8.03 -2.71 0.34
CA PRO A 123 -7.47 -3.31 -0.87
C PRO A 123 -6.43 -4.40 -0.58
N GLY A 124 -5.63 -4.25 0.48
CA GLY A 124 -4.66 -5.25 0.93
C GLY A 124 -5.26 -6.63 1.20
N GLU A 125 -6.52 -6.72 1.65
CA GLU A 125 -7.17 -8.02 1.87
C GLU A 125 -7.53 -8.73 0.55
N ALA A 126 -7.89 -7.98 -0.49
CA ALA A 126 -8.14 -8.54 -1.82
C ALA A 126 -6.84 -9.06 -2.46
N SER A 127 -5.75 -8.32 -2.30
CA SER A 127 -4.45 -8.68 -2.87
C SER A 127 -3.75 -9.77 -2.07
N ARG A 128 -4.11 -10.01 -0.80
CA ARG A 128 -3.46 -10.99 0.09
C ARG A 128 -3.27 -12.35 -0.57
N ARG A 129 -4.32 -12.94 -1.18
CA ARG A 129 -4.21 -14.25 -1.83
C ARG A 129 -3.24 -14.27 -3.01
N TRP A 130 -3.16 -13.17 -3.75
CA TRP A 130 -2.27 -13.03 -4.90
C TRP A 130 -0.83 -12.77 -4.46
N ALA A 131 -0.62 -11.97 -3.41
CA ALA A 131 0.69 -11.76 -2.81
C ALA A 131 1.27 -13.07 -2.24
N THR A 132 0.43 -13.88 -1.60
CA THR A 132 0.85 -15.20 -1.13
C THR A 132 1.24 -16.13 -2.28
N LEU A 133 0.51 -16.12 -3.39
CA LEU A 133 0.86 -16.88 -4.60
C LEU A 133 2.20 -16.42 -5.19
N ASP A 134 2.42 -15.11 -5.26
CA ASP A 134 3.67 -14.51 -5.75
C ASP A 134 4.88 -14.96 -4.92
N GLN A 135 4.74 -14.91 -3.59
CA GLN A 135 5.75 -15.39 -2.65
C GLN A 135 6.02 -16.89 -2.82
N TYR A 136 4.99 -17.72 -2.99
CA TYR A 136 5.18 -19.15 -3.24
C TYR A 136 5.89 -19.46 -4.54
N ILE A 137 5.62 -18.69 -5.60
CA ILE A 137 6.33 -18.83 -6.87
C ILE A 137 7.81 -18.46 -6.67
N ALA A 138 8.10 -17.38 -5.94
CA ALA A 138 9.46 -16.98 -5.63
C ALA A 138 10.21 -18.02 -4.79
N ASP A 139 9.58 -18.56 -3.74
CA ASP A 139 10.14 -19.60 -2.88
C ASP A 139 10.36 -20.91 -3.64
N PHE A 140 9.42 -21.27 -4.53
CA PHE A 140 9.59 -22.42 -5.42
C PHE A 140 10.77 -22.22 -6.38
N GLN A 141 10.91 -21.03 -6.98
CA GLN A 141 12.04 -20.72 -7.86
C GLN A 141 13.36 -20.76 -7.10
N ASN A 142 13.43 -20.11 -5.93
CA ASN A 142 14.61 -20.14 -5.07
C ASN A 142 14.94 -21.59 -4.68
N GLY A 143 13.96 -22.35 -4.21
CA GLY A 143 14.14 -23.77 -3.87
C GLY A 143 14.55 -24.62 -5.06
N PHE A 144 14.07 -24.33 -6.27
CA PHE A 144 14.47 -25.01 -7.50
C PHE A 144 15.91 -24.66 -7.91
N PHE A 145 16.33 -23.40 -7.79
CA PHE A 145 17.70 -22.95 -8.10
C PHE A 145 18.71 -23.39 -7.03
N GLU A 146 18.38 -23.29 -5.75
CA GLU A 146 19.22 -23.69 -4.63
C GLU A 146 19.32 -25.22 -4.51
N ASN A 147 18.19 -25.91 -4.59
CA ASN A 147 18.14 -27.38 -4.58
C ASN A 147 18.22 -27.95 -5.99
N GLY A 148 18.93 -27.29 -6.92
CA GLY A 148 19.17 -27.65 -8.32
C GLY A 148 19.89 -29.00 -8.52
N ALA A 149 19.36 -30.03 -7.89
CA ALA A 149 19.81 -31.39 -7.80
C ALA A 149 18.63 -32.31 -8.17
N VAL A 150 17.85 -31.93 -9.19
CA VAL A 150 17.26 -32.96 -10.04
C VAL A 150 18.45 -33.70 -10.63
N PRO A 151 18.62 -35.02 -10.39
CA PRO A 151 19.83 -35.69 -10.82
C PRO A 151 19.99 -35.52 -12.33
N ALA A 152 21.17 -35.12 -12.80
CA ALA A 152 21.41 -34.95 -14.25
C ALA A 152 21.21 -36.27 -15.03
N GLY A 153 21.21 -37.38 -14.30
CA GLY A 153 21.06 -38.75 -14.76
C GLY A 153 21.42 -39.72 -13.64
N GLN A 154 21.41 -41.01 -13.97
CA GLN A 154 21.91 -42.06 -13.11
C GLN A 154 23.07 -42.80 -13.77
N PHE A 155 24.08 -43.15 -12.98
CA PHE A 155 25.09 -44.14 -13.36
C PHE A 155 24.63 -45.52 -12.92
N VAL A 156 24.45 -46.42 -13.87
CA VAL A 156 24.24 -47.84 -13.61
C VAL A 156 25.61 -48.51 -13.60
N ILE A 157 26.03 -49.03 -12.44
CA ILE A 157 27.36 -49.65 -12.25
C ILE A 157 27.19 -51.16 -12.14
N THR A 158 27.83 -51.91 -13.04
CA THR A 158 27.89 -53.37 -12.97
C THR A 158 29.05 -53.79 -12.08
N ALA A 159 28.77 -54.36 -10.90
CA ALA A 159 29.79 -54.74 -9.91
C ALA A 159 29.52 -56.14 -9.33
N SER A 160 30.57 -56.95 -9.18
CA SER A 160 30.48 -58.34 -8.68
C SER A 160 30.42 -58.44 -7.16
N THR A 161 30.82 -57.39 -6.44
CA THR A 161 30.84 -57.33 -4.97
C THR A 161 30.49 -55.92 -4.47
N LYS A 162 30.00 -55.82 -3.23
CA LYS A 162 29.66 -54.54 -2.60
C LYS A 162 30.87 -53.59 -2.47
N GLN A 163 32.08 -54.14 -2.34
CA GLN A 163 33.31 -53.36 -2.24
C GLN A 163 33.68 -52.71 -3.59
N ASP A 164 33.63 -53.46 -4.70
CA ASP A 164 33.92 -52.93 -6.05
C ASP A 164 32.89 -51.87 -6.48
N PHE A 165 31.64 -51.98 -6.03
CA PHE A 165 30.62 -50.94 -6.20
C PHE A 165 31.02 -49.64 -5.47
N ASN A 166 31.33 -49.72 -4.18
CA ASN A 166 31.70 -48.55 -3.39
C ASN A 166 32.98 -47.87 -3.92
N ASP A 167 34.01 -48.66 -4.27
CA ASP A 167 35.26 -48.13 -4.82
C ASP A 167 35.04 -47.44 -6.19
N THR A 168 34.06 -47.91 -6.97
CA THR A 168 33.69 -47.29 -8.26
C THR A 168 32.86 -46.03 -8.05
N VAL A 169 31.95 -46.02 -7.06
CA VAL A 169 31.18 -44.83 -6.66
C VAL A 169 32.12 -43.73 -6.16
N ASP A 170 33.09 -44.05 -5.30
CA ASP A 170 34.05 -43.08 -4.75
C ASP A 170 34.89 -42.43 -5.87
N LYS A 171 35.39 -43.23 -6.81
CA LYS A 171 36.12 -42.72 -7.99
C LYS A 171 35.26 -41.84 -8.89
N LEU A 172 33.99 -42.17 -9.07
CA LEU A 172 33.06 -41.35 -9.87
C LEU A 172 32.68 -40.07 -9.14
N GLN A 173 32.52 -40.12 -7.81
CA GLN A 173 32.29 -38.92 -7.00
C GLN A 173 33.49 -37.98 -7.03
N ASP A 174 34.72 -38.50 -6.97
CA ASP A 174 35.94 -37.71 -7.05
C ASP A 174 36.17 -37.11 -8.46
N ALA A 175 35.82 -37.84 -9.52
CA ALA A 175 35.99 -37.38 -10.90
C ALA A 175 34.90 -36.41 -11.39
N HIS A 176 33.66 -36.52 -10.87
CA HIS A 176 32.50 -35.78 -11.38
C HIS A 176 31.88 -34.78 -10.40
N ARG A 177 32.38 -34.65 -9.17
CA ARG A 177 32.03 -33.51 -8.30
C ARG A 177 32.69 -32.24 -8.83
N GLY A 178 32.00 -31.54 -9.73
CA GLY A 178 32.35 -30.18 -10.12
C GLY A 178 32.47 -29.25 -8.91
N ALA A 179 33.19 -28.14 -9.09
CA ALA A 179 33.65 -27.22 -8.04
C ALA A 179 32.58 -26.63 -7.09
N GLY A 180 31.29 -26.81 -7.37
CA GLY A 180 30.19 -26.27 -6.57
C GLY A 180 29.12 -27.28 -6.11
N LYS A 181 29.31 -28.60 -6.31
CA LYS A 181 28.25 -29.62 -6.05
C LYS A 181 26.93 -29.41 -6.82
N ASN A 182 26.90 -28.58 -7.85
CA ASN A 182 25.75 -28.47 -8.76
C ASN A 182 25.69 -29.71 -9.66
N ASN A 183 24.56 -30.42 -9.63
CA ASN A 183 24.25 -31.72 -10.26
C ASN A 183 24.56 -32.96 -9.41
N ASN A 184 23.60 -33.37 -8.57
CA ASN A 184 23.64 -34.71 -7.96
C ASN A 184 23.46 -35.80 -9.03
N VAL A 185 24.03 -36.97 -8.79
CA VAL A 185 23.90 -38.14 -9.65
C VAL A 185 23.51 -39.33 -8.78
N VAL A 186 22.60 -40.17 -9.28
CA VAL A 186 22.21 -41.41 -8.59
C VAL A 186 23.07 -42.57 -9.09
N TYR A 187 23.56 -43.41 -8.18
CA TYR A 187 24.35 -44.60 -8.52
C TYR A 187 23.54 -45.87 -8.21
N THR A 188 23.28 -46.68 -9.23
CA THR A 188 22.44 -47.89 -9.10
C THR A 188 23.26 -49.14 -9.47
N PRO A 189 23.32 -50.17 -8.61
CA PRO A 189 24.05 -51.40 -8.92
C PRO A 189 23.26 -52.30 -9.88
N ARG A 190 23.93 -52.85 -10.91
CA ARG A 190 23.39 -53.89 -11.80
C ARG A 190 24.06 -55.24 -11.47
N PRO A 191 23.30 -56.31 -11.15
CA PRO A 191 23.86 -57.63 -10.90
C PRO A 191 24.40 -58.25 -12.21
N ILE A 192 25.50 -58.99 -12.10
CA ILE A 192 26.06 -59.79 -13.21
C ILE A 192 25.17 -61.00 -13.49
N ASP A 193 25.06 -61.41 -14.76
CA ASP A 193 24.30 -62.60 -15.17
C ASP A 193 24.88 -63.86 -14.49
N PRO A 194 24.09 -64.56 -13.66
CA PRO A 194 24.56 -65.69 -12.87
C PRO A 194 24.95 -66.93 -13.70
N ASN A 195 24.57 -67.01 -14.98
CA ASN A 195 24.86 -68.18 -15.81
C ASN A 195 26.16 -68.08 -16.62
N THR A 196 26.67 -66.86 -16.87
CA THR A 196 27.82 -66.65 -17.76
C THR A 196 29.00 -65.96 -17.09
N GLY A 197 28.83 -65.37 -15.90
CA GLY A 197 29.89 -64.72 -15.13
C GLY A 197 30.57 -63.57 -15.86
N LYS A 198 29.98 -63.09 -16.97
CA LYS A 198 30.47 -61.99 -17.79
C LYS A 198 29.53 -60.79 -17.64
N PRO A 199 30.07 -59.56 -17.56
CA PRO A 199 29.23 -58.36 -17.53
C PRO A 199 28.44 -58.25 -18.84
N VAL A 200 27.12 -58.05 -18.73
CA VAL A 200 26.25 -57.74 -19.86
C VAL A 200 26.43 -56.25 -20.15
N ASP A 201 27.16 -55.95 -21.23
CA ASP A 201 27.54 -54.64 -21.79
C ASP A 201 27.74 -53.44 -20.83
N ALA A 202 28.99 -52.94 -20.83
CA ALA A 202 29.56 -51.82 -20.05
C ALA A 202 29.59 -51.94 -18.52
N LYS A 203 30.77 -51.66 -17.91
CA LYS A 203 30.94 -51.63 -16.43
C LYS A 203 30.23 -50.43 -15.79
N ILE A 204 30.04 -49.33 -16.53
CA ILE A 204 29.39 -48.10 -16.10
C ILE A 204 28.55 -47.59 -17.28
N GLU A 205 27.25 -47.40 -17.08
CA GLU A 205 26.31 -46.85 -18.07
C GLU A 205 25.69 -45.57 -17.53
N TRP A 206 25.63 -44.51 -18.35
CA TRP A 206 24.99 -43.23 -17.99
C TRP A 206 23.63 -43.12 -18.64
N ILE A 207 22.59 -42.93 -17.84
CA ILE A 207 21.22 -42.68 -18.31
C ILE A 207 20.84 -41.25 -17.90
N PRO A 208 20.80 -40.28 -18.83
CA PRO A 208 20.36 -38.92 -18.50
C PRO A 208 18.86 -38.91 -18.19
N TYR A 209 18.45 -38.25 -17.12
CA TYR A 209 17.03 -38.00 -16.87
C TYR A 209 16.57 -36.90 -17.83
N GLN A 210 15.87 -37.27 -18.90
CA GLN A 210 15.29 -36.30 -19.84
C GLN A 210 13.96 -35.75 -19.29
N THR A 211 14.03 -34.86 -18.31
CA THR A 211 12.90 -33.96 -18.06
C THR A 211 13.40 -32.53 -18.21
N ALA A 212 13.05 -31.94 -19.36
CA ALA A 212 13.21 -30.52 -19.61
C ALA A 212 12.20 -29.75 -18.75
N ASN A 213 12.56 -29.47 -17.50
CA ASN A 213 11.82 -28.56 -16.60
C ASN A 213 11.85 -27.08 -17.06
N LYS A 214 12.17 -26.83 -18.34
CA LYS A 214 12.25 -25.49 -18.94
C LYS A 214 10.86 -24.89 -19.23
N ASP A 215 9.81 -25.71 -19.14
CA ASP A 215 8.45 -25.36 -19.61
C ASP A 215 7.45 -25.06 -18.49
N ILE A 216 7.87 -24.95 -17.23
CA ILE A 216 6.93 -24.44 -16.22
C ILE A 216 6.77 -22.93 -16.46
N GLY A 217 5.58 -22.54 -16.95
CA GLY A 217 5.18 -21.17 -17.28
C GLY A 217 5.04 -20.24 -16.06
N PHE A 218 6.09 -20.15 -15.24
CA PHE A 218 6.13 -19.28 -14.08
C PHE A 218 6.08 -17.81 -14.45
N LYS A 219 6.59 -17.45 -15.64
CA LYS A 219 6.55 -16.08 -16.14
C LYS A 219 5.10 -15.61 -16.26
N GLU A 220 4.24 -16.40 -16.90
CA GLU A 220 2.83 -16.06 -17.11
C GLU A 220 2.07 -16.01 -15.79
N LEU A 221 2.38 -16.92 -14.85
CA LEU A 221 1.78 -16.92 -13.51
C LEU A 221 2.20 -15.69 -12.70
N PHE A 222 3.47 -15.31 -12.74
CA PHE A 222 4.02 -14.13 -12.07
C PHE A 222 3.43 -12.84 -12.64
N GLU A 223 3.33 -12.73 -13.97
CA GLU A 223 2.70 -11.59 -14.62
C GLU A 223 1.21 -11.46 -14.26
N GLN A 224 0.49 -12.59 -14.19
CA GLN A 224 -0.91 -12.59 -13.76
C GLN A 224 -1.07 -12.21 -12.28
N ALA A 225 -0.23 -12.75 -11.40
CA ALA A 225 -0.26 -12.43 -9.97
C ALA A 225 0.02 -10.93 -9.75
N ASN A 226 1.09 -10.40 -10.34
CA ASN A 226 1.43 -8.98 -10.28
C ASN A 226 0.31 -8.11 -10.83
N LYS A 227 -0.21 -8.42 -12.02
CA LYS A 227 -1.33 -7.66 -12.61
C LYS A 227 -2.57 -7.63 -11.71
N ARG A 228 -2.86 -8.73 -10.99
CA ARG A 228 -3.98 -8.80 -10.03
C ARG A 228 -3.72 -7.97 -8.78
N ILE A 229 -2.49 -7.99 -8.26
CA ILE A 229 -2.07 -7.13 -7.14
C ILE A 229 -2.22 -5.66 -7.55
N ASP A 230 -1.65 -5.27 -8.69
CA ASP A 230 -1.68 -3.89 -9.18
C ASP A 230 -3.10 -3.38 -9.42
N SER A 231 -3.93 -4.21 -10.06
CA SER A 231 -5.34 -3.89 -10.33
C SER A 231 -6.14 -3.69 -9.06
N THR A 232 -5.71 -4.27 -7.93
CA THR A 232 -6.38 -4.09 -6.64
C THR A 232 -6.13 -2.70 -6.07
N PHE A 233 -4.95 -2.13 -6.31
CA PHE A 233 -4.58 -0.77 -5.88
C PHE A 233 -4.83 0.30 -6.95
N GLY A 234 -5.27 -0.08 -8.15
CA GLY A 234 -5.55 0.85 -9.25
C GLY A 234 -4.30 1.47 -9.89
N VAL A 235 -3.12 0.90 -9.67
CA VAL A 235 -1.84 1.46 -10.16
C VAL A 235 -1.56 0.99 -11.60
N PRO A 236 -1.43 1.91 -12.58
CA PRO A 236 -1.09 1.53 -13.96
C PRO A 236 0.33 0.96 -14.06
N ALA A 237 0.53 0.02 -14.99
CA ALA A 237 1.83 -0.61 -15.24
C ALA A 237 2.91 0.39 -15.69
N SER A 238 2.53 1.47 -16.37
CA SER A 238 3.43 2.51 -16.83
C SER A 238 4.05 3.32 -15.69
N ILE A 239 3.28 3.59 -14.62
CA ILE A 239 3.75 4.27 -13.42
C ILE A 239 4.77 3.44 -12.65
N ARG A 240 4.66 2.10 -12.71
CA ARG A 240 5.62 1.17 -12.08
C ARG A 240 6.88 0.92 -12.92
N GLY A 241 6.92 1.42 -14.16
CA GLY A 241 8.04 1.18 -15.08
C GLY A 241 8.05 -0.21 -15.72
N VAL A 242 6.94 -0.96 -15.66
CA VAL A 242 6.81 -2.33 -16.20
C VAL A 242 6.12 -2.35 -17.58
N GLY A 243 5.71 -1.19 -18.11
CA GLY A 243 5.03 -1.10 -19.41
C GLY A 243 5.97 -1.31 -20.60
N GLU A 244 5.66 -2.27 -21.47
CA GLU A 244 6.50 -2.65 -22.63
C GLU A 244 6.55 -1.62 -23.78
N ASN A 245 5.78 -0.52 -23.74
CA ASN A 245 5.75 0.50 -24.82
C ASN A 245 5.38 1.91 -24.31
N ASN A 246 5.99 2.38 -23.23
CA ASN A 246 5.67 3.70 -22.69
C ASN A 246 6.37 4.81 -23.50
N ASN A 247 5.62 5.49 -24.38
CA ASN A 247 6.04 6.79 -24.89
C ASN A 247 5.69 7.90 -23.88
N TYR A 248 6.35 9.06 -23.97
CA TYR A 248 6.15 10.18 -23.02
C TYR A 248 4.68 10.66 -22.94
N ALA A 249 3.93 10.60 -24.04
CA ALA A 249 2.53 11.04 -24.06
C ALA A 249 1.61 10.05 -23.33
N THR A 250 1.79 8.75 -23.55
CA THR A 250 1.07 7.68 -22.86
C THR A 250 1.39 7.69 -21.37
N ALA A 251 2.65 7.90 -20.98
CA ALA A 251 3.04 7.97 -19.57
C ALA A 251 2.37 9.15 -18.82
N ARG A 252 2.24 10.32 -19.47
CA ARG A 252 1.54 11.48 -18.88
C ARG A 252 0.04 11.22 -18.75
N MET A 253 -0.59 10.64 -19.77
CA MET A 253 -2.01 10.28 -19.72
C MET A 253 -2.29 9.25 -18.63
N ASP A 254 -1.45 8.24 -18.49
CA ASP A 254 -1.58 7.22 -17.44
C ASP A 254 -1.37 7.82 -16.05
N GLN A 255 -0.44 8.77 -15.90
CA GLN A 255 -0.28 9.51 -14.65
C GLN A 255 -1.54 10.31 -14.32
N GLN A 256 -2.12 11.02 -15.29
CA GLN A 256 -3.36 11.76 -15.07
C GLN A 256 -4.53 10.83 -14.70
N ASN A 257 -4.67 9.70 -15.40
CA ASN A 257 -5.68 8.68 -15.09
C ASN A 257 -5.50 8.13 -13.67
N PHE A 258 -4.27 7.82 -13.27
CA PHE A 258 -3.98 7.35 -11.92
C PHE A 258 -4.37 8.39 -10.86
N ILE A 259 -4.03 9.65 -11.09
CA ILE A 259 -4.35 10.74 -10.18
C ILE A 259 -5.88 10.90 -10.05
N ARG A 260 -6.59 11.00 -11.17
CA ARG A 260 -8.02 11.27 -11.22
C ARG A 260 -8.89 10.12 -10.72
N PHE A 261 -8.51 8.88 -11.01
CA PHE A 261 -9.34 7.71 -10.69
C PHE A 261 -8.92 6.99 -9.41
N THR A 262 -7.70 7.21 -8.92
CA THR A 262 -7.19 6.52 -7.72
C THR A 262 -6.86 7.48 -6.60
N ILE A 263 -5.98 8.46 -6.84
CA ILE A 263 -5.47 9.35 -5.78
C ILE A 263 -6.54 10.35 -5.31
N GLU A 264 -7.24 10.99 -6.24
CA GLU A 264 -8.25 12.00 -5.94
C GLU A 264 -9.43 11.41 -5.13
N PRO A 265 -10.07 10.29 -5.54
CA PRO A 265 -11.14 9.69 -4.75
C PRO A 265 -10.69 9.22 -3.36
N LEU A 266 -9.47 8.66 -3.26
CA LEU A 266 -8.89 8.24 -1.99
C LEU A 266 -8.70 9.44 -1.05
N SER A 267 -8.09 10.51 -1.56
CA SER A 267 -7.83 11.73 -0.80
C SER A 267 -9.13 12.41 -0.37
N LEU A 268 -10.11 12.50 -1.27
CA LEU A 268 -11.43 13.06 -0.98
C LEU A 268 -12.14 12.31 0.13
N ARG A 269 -12.15 10.97 0.05
CA ARG A 269 -12.74 10.12 1.09
C ARG A 269 -12.08 10.34 2.44
N ILE A 270 -10.76 10.38 2.48
CA ILE A 270 -9.99 10.57 3.72
C ILE A 270 -10.29 11.94 4.33
N TYR A 271 -10.14 13.04 3.58
CA TYR A 271 -10.31 14.40 4.14
C TYR A 271 -11.77 14.73 4.49
N THR A 272 -12.72 14.22 3.71
CA THR A 272 -14.15 14.36 4.02
C THR A 272 -14.53 13.56 5.26
N GLN A 273 -13.99 12.35 5.42
CA GLN A 273 -14.21 11.57 6.64
C GLN A 273 -13.56 12.22 7.86
N ILE A 274 -12.34 12.73 7.74
CA ILE A 274 -11.68 13.49 8.83
C ILE A 274 -12.56 14.68 9.22
N THR A 275 -13.10 15.42 8.24
CA THR A 275 -14.04 16.52 8.50
C THR A 275 -15.29 16.04 9.23
N HIS A 276 -15.89 14.94 8.79
CA HIS A 276 -17.09 14.36 9.42
C HIS A 276 -16.83 13.94 10.87
N GLU A 277 -15.74 13.22 11.12
CA GLU A 277 -15.37 12.76 12.46
C GLU A 277 -14.98 13.92 13.38
N LEU A 278 -14.27 14.94 12.87
CA LEU A 278 -13.98 16.14 13.65
C LEU A 278 -15.24 16.93 13.98
N ASN A 279 -16.22 17.02 13.07
CA ASN A 279 -17.53 17.60 13.37
C ASN A 279 -18.25 16.82 14.48
N ARG A 280 -18.19 15.49 14.45
CA ARG A 280 -18.77 14.61 15.48
C ARG A 280 -18.12 14.82 16.84
N ILE A 281 -16.78 14.89 16.88
CA ILE A 281 -15.97 15.04 18.10
C ILE A 281 -16.15 16.43 18.72
N THR A 282 -16.07 17.49 17.91
CA THR A 282 -16.07 18.88 18.39
C THR A 282 -17.46 19.47 18.60
N GLY A 283 -18.51 18.77 18.18
CA GLY A 283 -19.88 19.30 18.12
C GLY A 283 -20.12 20.26 16.94
N GLY A 284 -19.15 20.41 16.04
CA GLY A 284 -19.21 21.23 14.84
C GLY A 284 -17.93 22.04 14.64
N LEU A 285 -17.13 21.65 13.64
CA LEU A 285 -15.88 22.32 13.28
C LEU A 285 -16.14 23.67 12.59
N GLY A 286 -17.30 23.82 11.94
CA GLY A 286 -17.70 25.03 11.22
C GLY A 286 -16.91 25.28 9.93
N VAL A 287 -16.08 24.32 9.51
CA VAL A 287 -15.33 24.33 8.24
C VAL A 287 -15.31 22.92 7.65
N ALA A 288 -15.06 22.83 6.34
CA ALA A 288 -14.73 21.58 5.67
C ALA A 288 -13.25 21.53 5.31
N ILE A 289 -12.60 20.39 5.53
CA ILE A 289 -11.22 20.14 5.11
C ILE A 289 -11.25 19.58 3.69
N THR A 290 -10.61 20.29 2.78
CA THR A 290 -10.44 19.89 1.38
C THR A 290 -8.95 19.92 1.03
N PHE A 291 -8.58 19.60 -0.21
CA PHE A 291 -7.19 19.55 -0.65
C PHE A 291 -7.04 20.07 -2.07
N ASN A 292 -5.89 20.67 -2.35
CA ASN A 292 -5.46 20.95 -3.71
C ASN A 292 -4.63 19.79 -4.25
N LEU A 293 -4.91 19.40 -5.49
CA LEU A 293 -4.21 18.35 -6.22
C LEU A 293 -3.71 18.91 -7.55
N ASP A 294 -2.41 19.08 -7.68
CA ASP A 294 -1.82 19.53 -8.94
C ASP A 294 -1.79 18.36 -9.93
N PHE A 295 -2.56 18.49 -11.02
CA PHE A 295 -2.49 17.55 -12.14
C PHE A 295 -1.34 17.95 -13.07
N PRO A 296 -0.48 17.01 -13.50
CA PRO A 296 0.46 17.28 -14.58
C PRO A 296 -0.35 17.52 -15.85
N ALA A 297 -0.35 18.75 -16.35
CA ALA A 297 -1.13 19.10 -17.51
C ALA A 297 -0.61 18.39 -18.77
N VAL A 298 -1.54 17.83 -19.54
CA VAL A 298 -1.33 17.60 -20.96
C VAL A 298 -1.40 18.98 -21.63
N ALA A 299 -0.40 19.35 -22.43
CA ALA A 299 -0.27 20.71 -22.97
C ALA A 299 -1.53 21.24 -23.68
N ASP A 300 -2.33 20.34 -24.26
CA ASP A 300 -3.59 20.68 -24.91
C ASP A 300 -4.71 21.01 -23.90
N GLU A 301 -4.77 20.34 -22.75
CA GLU A 301 -5.80 20.59 -21.74
C GLU A 301 -5.60 21.93 -21.01
N GLU A 302 -4.36 22.35 -20.75
CA GLU A 302 -4.07 23.66 -20.14
C GLU A 302 -4.51 24.80 -21.07
N LYS A 303 -4.19 24.66 -22.35
CA LYS A 303 -4.63 25.60 -23.39
C LYS A 303 -6.16 25.62 -23.46
N ILE A 304 -6.81 24.46 -23.47
CA ILE A 304 -8.27 24.36 -23.49
C ILE A 304 -8.88 24.98 -22.23
N GLN A 305 -8.37 24.69 -21.02
CA GLN A 305 -8.90 25.26 -19.78
C GLN A 305 -8.69 26.78 -19.69
N ALA A 306 -7.54 27.28 -20.13
CA ALA A 306 -7.27 28.72 -20.20
C ALA A 306 -8.15 29.40 -21.25
N GLU A 307 -8.37 28.76 -22.40
CA GLU A 307 -9.29 29.23 -23.43
C GLU A 307 -10.74 29.20 -22.93
N THR A 308 -11.19 28.13 -22.26
CA THR A 308 -12.51 28.02 -21.64
C THR A 308 -12.72 29.11 -20.61
N LYS A 309 -11.81 29.31 -19.64
CA LYS A 309 -11.91 30.39 -18.65
C LYS A 309 -11.91 31.77 -19.30
N SER A 310 -11.10 31.97 -20.34
CA SER A 310 -11.08 33.22 -21.12
C SER A 310 -12.42 33.47 -21.81
N ILE A 311 -13.02 32.43 -22.39
CA ILE A 311 -14.33 32.48 -23.04
C ILE A 311 -15.44 32.75 -22.01
N GLU A 312 -15.42 32.10 -20.84
CA GLU A 312 -16.38 32.30 -19.76
C GLU A 312 -16.36 33.75 -19.27
N VAL A 313 -15.17 34.30 -18.98
CA VAL A 313 -15.01 35.68 -18.54
C VAL A 313 -15.46 36.67 -19.62
N LYS A 314 -15.12 36.44 -20.90
CA LYS A 314 -15.57 37.29 -22.01
C LYS A 314 -17.09 37.23 -22.19
N THR A 315 -17.70 36.06 -22.09
CA THR A 315 -19.15 35.88 -22.17
C THR A 315 -19.84 36.61 -21.03
N LEU A 316 -19.30 36.51 -19.81
CA LEU A 316 -19.82 37.20 -18.64
C LEU A 316 -19.72 38.72 -18.77
N GLN A 317 -18.57 39.24 -19.25
CA GLN A 317 -18.43 40.66 -19.58
C GLN A 317 -19.43 41.13 -20.64
N THR A 318 -19.72 40.29 -21.65
CA THR A 318 -20.69 40.61 -22.70
C THR A 318 -22.11 40.72 -22.14
N LEU A 319 -22.50 39.80 -21.26
CA LEU A 319 -23.82 39.83 -20.60
C LEU A 319 -23.95 41.01 -19.63
N LEU A 320 -22.92 41.32 -18.86
CA LEU A 320 -22.91 42.50 -17.99
C LEU A 320 -23.02 43.79 -18.80
N THR A 321 -22.30 43.89 -19.93
CA THR A 321 -22.37 45.05 -20.83
C THR A 321 -23.74 45.18 -21.49
N ALA A 322 -24.41 44.06 -21.77
CA ALA A 322 -25.79 44.02 -22.25
C ALA A 322 -26.84 44.39 -21.18
N GLY A 323 -26.42 44.64 -19.93
CA GLY A 323 -27.28 45.12 -18.85
C GLY A 323 -27.87 44.03 -17.94
N TYR A 324 -27.44 42.77 -18.08
CA TYR A 324 -27.85 41.70 -17.17
C TYR A 324 -27.11 41.80 -15.84
N THR A 325 -27.77 41.39 -14.75
CA THR A 325 -27.13 41.33 -13.43
C THR A 325 -26.16 40.15 -13.38
N LEU A 326 -25.08 40.29 -12.60
CA LEU A 326 -24.07 39.24 -12.39
C LEU A 326 -24.72 37.93 -11.91
N GLU A 327 -25.72 38.02 -11.02
CA GLU A 327 -26.43 36.85 -10.51
C GLU A 327 -27.22 36.11 -11.58
N SER A 328 -27.94 36.84 -12.44
CA SER A 328 -28.68 36.26 -13.56
C SER A 328 -27.77 35.65 -14.61
N ALA A 329 -26.61 36.27 -14.88
CA ALA A 329 -25.65 35.79 -15.87
C ALA A 329 -24.95 34.51 -15.40
N ILE A 330 -24.54 34.44 -14.13
CA ILE A 330 -23.93 33.25 -13.54
C ILE A 330 -24.93 32.09 -13.49
N ALA A 331 -26.18 32.35 -13.10
CA ALA A 331 -27.22 31.33 -13.07
C ALA A 331 -27.59 30.81 -14.47
N ALA A 332 -27.66 31.68 -15.48
CA ALA A 332 -27.99 31.29 -16.85
C ALA A 332 -26.87 30.53 -17.56
N LEU A 333 -25.61 30.75 -17.18
CA LEU A 333 -24.44 30.08 -17.73
C LEU A 333 -23.97 28.87 -16.90
N GLU A 334 -24.67 28.54 -15.81
CA GLU A 334 -24.29 27.49 -14.85
C GLU A 334 -22.84 27.61 -14.33
N LEU A 335 -22.33 28.85 -14.25
CA LEU A 335 -20.95 29.12 -13.84
C LEU A 335 -20.79 28.95 -12.32
N SER A 336 -19.56 28.65 -11.89
CA SER A 336 -19.22 28.51 -10.47
C SER A 336 -19.65 29.73 -9.66
N THR A 337 -20.26 29.49 -8.49
CA THR A 337 -20.65 30.55 -7.54
C THR A 337 -19.46 31.38 -7.05
N SER A 338 -18.22 30.90 -7.24
CA SER A 338 -16.99 31.65 -6.96
C SER A 338 -16.90 32.97 -7.71
N TYR A 339 -17.51 33.11 -8.90
CA TYR A 339 -17.54 34.38 -9.64
C TYR A 339 -18.34 35.48 -8.91
N LYS A 340 -19.24 35.12 -7.99
CA LYS A 340 -19.98 36.08 -7.14
C LYS A 340 -19.13 36.68 -6.03
N LEU A 341 -17.99 36.05 -5.73
CA LEU A 341 -17.07 36.47 -4.66
C LEU A 341 -16.03 37.48 -5.14
N LEU A 342 -16.06 37.87 -6.43
CA LEU A 342 -15.17 38.85 -6.99
C LEU A 342 -15.56 40.26 -6.52
N GLU A 343 -14.74 40.84 -5.65
CA GLU A 343 -14.88 42.22 -5.18
C GLU A 343 -13.99 43.15 -5.99
N LEU A 344 -14.50 44.33 -6.34
CA LEU A 344 -13.72 45.35 -7.03
C LEU A 344 -12.83 46.07 -5.99
N GLY A 345 -11.57 45.64 -5.86
CA GLY A 345 -10.62 46.18 -4.89
C GLY A 345 -9.42 46.89 -5.55
N GLU A 346 -8.77 47.79 -4.81
CA GLU A 346 -7.41 48.26 -5.14
C GLU A 346 -6.45 47.07 -5.16
N ILE A 347 -5.44 47.10 -6.03
CA ILE A 347 -4.38 46.10 -6.08
C ILE A 347 -3.57 46.25 -4.78
N VAL A 348 -4.01 45.59 -3.72
CA VAL A 348 -3.18 45.30 -2.57
C VAL A 348 -2.16 44.29 -3.09
N THR A 349 -0.90 44.70 -3.16
CA THR A 349 0.19 43.74 -3.34
C THR A 349 0.00 42.71 -2.23
N PRO A 350 -0.20 41.42 -2.51
CA PRO A 350 -0.40 40.46 -1.45
C PRO A 350 0.82 40.56 -0.54
N GLU A 351 0.62 40.95 0.72
CA GLU A 351 1.61 40.64 1.74
C GLU A 351 1.84 39.14 1.60
N ILE A 352 3.10 38.77 1.34
CA ILE A 352 3.51 37.37 1.45
C ILE A 352 3.55 37.11 2.97
N GLU A 353 2.38 37.04 3.61
CA GLU A 353 2.23 36.20 4.79
C GLU A 353 2.64 34.80 4.34
N ASN A 354 3.53 34.17 5.10
CA ASN A 354 4.23 32.98 4.67
C ASN A 354 3.25 31.83 4.40
N ASP A 355 2.77 31.70 3.15
CA ASP A 355 1.87 30.66 2.64
C ASP A 355 2.59 29.30 2.50
N LYS A 356 3.59 29.06 3.35
CA LYS A 356 4.32 27.81 3.48
C LYS A 356 3.96 27.20 4.84
N PRO A 357 2.80 26.52 4.95
CA PRO A 357 2.36 25.89 6.19
C PRO A 357 3.29 24.75 6.68
N ASP A 358 4.33 24.41 5.92
CA ASP A 358 5.39 23.47 6.33
C ASP A 358 6.60 24.18 6.98
N VAL A 359 6.62 25.52 7.07
CA VAL A 359 7.70 26.28 7.70
C VAL A 359 7.35 26.47 9.18
N ASP A 360 8.15 25.87 10.05
CA ASP A 360 8.13 26.09 11.51
C ASP A 360 8.63 27.52 11.78
N GLU A 361 7.73 28.39 12.25
CA GLU A 361 8.01 29.79 12.56
C GLU A 361 8.12 30.05 14.07
N GLY A 362 7.86 29.04 14.90
CA GLY A 362 7.88 29.17 16.34
C GLY A 362 7.42 27.92 17.08
N ASN A 363 8.37 27.02 17.36
CA ASN A 363 8.21 25.90 18.30
C ASN A 363 7.05 24.95 17.96
N GLU A 364 6.42 25.03 16.78
CA GLU A 364 5.20 24.29 16.49
C GLU A 364 5.42 22.79 16.60
N VAL A 365 6.59 22.29 16.17
CA VAL A 365 6.97 20.89 16.33
C VAL A 365 7.09 20.51 17.80
N THR A 366 7.74 21.34 18.63
CA THR A 366 7.88 21.04 20.06
C THR A 366 6.56 21.14 20.83
N GLU A 367 5.61 21.92 20.31
CA GLU A 367 4.25 22.02 20.84
C GLU A 367 3.31 20.92 20.31
N SER A 368 3.70 20.16 19.28
CA SER A 368 2.92 19.03 18.78
C SER A 368 2.97 17.85 19.76
N PRO A 369 1.98 16.94 19.70
CA PRO A 369 1.98 15.72 20.51
C PRO A 369 3.21 14.85 20.31
N ASP A 370 3.72 14.23 21.38
CA ASP A 370 4.67 13.13 21.27
C ASP A 370 3.88 11.81 21.10
N PRO A 371 3.97 11.13 19.95
CA PRO A 371 3.22 9.90 19.73
C PRO A 371 3.74 8.72 20.57
N GLU A 372 4.93 8.82 21.16
CA GLU A 372 5.46 7.82 22.09
C GLU A 372 4.97 8.05 23.51
N ILE A 373 4.51 9.26 23.85
CA ILE A 373 4.21 9.64 25.23
C ILE A 373 2.91 10.43 25.36
N ILE A 374 1.94 9.87 26.06
CA ILE A 374 0.55 10.33 26.21
C ILE A 374 0.41 11.64 27.00
N ASP A 375 1.32 11.95 27.92
CA ASP A 375 1.24 13.13 28.80
C ASP A 375 2.63 13.70 29.14
N GLY A 376 3.61 13.46 28.27
CA GLY A 376 5.02 13.76 28.54
C GLY A 376 5.68 12.85 29.58
N ARG A 377 4.98 11.83 30.13
CA ARG A 377 5.57 10.80 31.01
C ARG A 377 5.18 9.35 30.70
N THR A 378 3.98 9.11 30.19
CA THR A 378 3.39 7.77 30.02
C THR A 378 3.51 7.28 28.59
N VAL A 379 4.20 6.15 28.36
CA VAL A 379 4.37 5.60 27.01
C VAL A 379 3.02 5.17 26.40
N LEU A 380 2.77 5.47 25.12
CA LEU A 380 1.66 4.92 24.34
C LEU A 380 1.89 3.40 24.21
N ASN A 381 1.00 2.60 24.81
CA ASN A 381 1.16 1.15 24.80
C ASN A 381 1.11 0.61 23.36
N LYS A 382 2.22 0.10 22.80
CA LYS A 382 2.17 -0.57 21.49
C LYS A 382 1.75 -2.04 21.72
N VAL A 383 0.65 -2.47 21.11
CA VAL A 383 0.34 -3.90 21.03
C VAL A 383 1.31 -4.49 20.00
N LYS A 384 2.13 -5.47 20.40
CA LYS A 384 2.96 -6.21 19.43
C LYS A 384 2.03 -6.88 18.42
N ASN A 385 2.27 -6.62 17.14
CA ASN A 385 1.61 -7.31 16.05
C ASN A 385 1.80 -8.82 16.26
N GLN A 386 0.70 -9.55 16.51
CA GLN A 386 0.73 -11.01 16.41
C GLN A 386 0.56 -11.33 14.93
N ASP A 387 1.66 -11.32 14.18
CA ASP A 387 1.74 -11.80 12.79
C ASP A 387 1.50 -13.33 12.67
N THR A 388 1.03 -13.98 13.73
CA THR A 388 0.80 -15.42 13.82
C THR A 388 -0.12 -15.92 12.71
N ASP A 389 -1.14 -15.17 12.31
CA ASP A 389 -2.05 -15.60 11.23
C ASP A 389 -1.37 -15.64 9.85
N PHE A 390 -0.36 -14.81 9.60
CA PHE A 390 0.37 -14.84 8.33
C PHE A 390 1.45 -15.93 8.35
N GLU A 391 2.21 -16.04 9.44
CA GLU A 391 3.20 -17.11 9.62
C GLU A 391 2.54 -18.49 9.62
N ASP A 392 1.38 -18.65 10.26
CA ASP A 392 0.64 -19.91 10.30
C ASP A 392 0.07 -20.27 8.92
N LEU A 393 -0.47 -19.31 8.16
CA LEU A 393 -0.95 -19.56 6.81
C LEU A 393 0.19 -19.84 5.82
N TYR A 394 1.32 -19.16 5.99
CA TYR A 394 2.55 -19.41 5.23
C TYR A 394 3.08 -20.82 5.52
N ALA A 395 3.18 -21.20 6.78
CA ALA A 395 3.59 -22.54 7.19
C ALA A 395 2.62 -23.64 6.70
N VAL A 396 1.30 -23.39 6.74
CA VAL A 396 0.29 -24.33 6.23
C VAL A 396 0.44 -24.55 4.72
N ALA A 397 0.66 -23.49 3.96
CA ALA A 397 0.82 -23.62 2.52
C ALA A 397 2.19 -24.18 2.11
N GLU A 398 3.26 -23.81 2.81
CA GLU A 398 4.58 -24.42 2.66
C GLU A 398 4.48 -25.94 2.88
N SER A 399 3.81 -26.37 3.96
CA SER A 399 3.58 -27.79 4.24
C SER A 399 2.70 -28.47 3.18
N THR A 400 1.75 -27.75 2.58
CA THR A 400 0.87 -28.26 1.52
C THR A 400 1.63 -28.43 0.21
N MET A 401 2.51 -27.49 -0.13
CA MET A 401 3.37 -27.58 -1.31
C MET A 401 4.44 -28.65 -1.14
N GLN A 402 5.09 -28.73 0.03
CA GLN A 402 6.01 -29.82 0.33
C GLN A 402 5.32 -31.19 0.20
N ARG A 403 4.06 -31.31 0.62
CA ARG A 403 3.25 -32.52 0.40
C ARG A 403 2.94 -32.77 -1.08
N GLN A 404 2.60 -31.75 -1.85
CA GLN A 404 2.32 -31.90 -3.29
C GLN A 404 3.58 -32.27 -4.08
N VAL A 405 4.72 -31.64 -3.78
CA VAL A 405 6.03 -31.97 -4.35
C VAL A 405 6.43 -33.39 -3.95
N SER A 406 6.30 -33.75 -2.67
CA SER A 406 6.59 -35.12 -2.19
C SER A 406 5.68 -36.16 -2.83
N LYS A 407 4.41 -35.81 -3.08
CA LYS A 407 3.45 -36.67 -3.78
C LYS A 407 3.83 -36.83 -5.25
N ALA A 408 4.15 -35.76 -5.96
CA ALA A 408 4.64 -35.82 -7.34
C ALA A 408 5.91 -36.67 -7.46
N VAL A 409 6.85 -36.54 -6.52
CA VAL A 409 8.06 -37.37 -6.43
C VAL A 409 7.73 -38.84 -6.14
N LYS A 410 6.67 -39.12 -5.39
CA LYS A 410 6.23 -40.49 -5.07
C LYS A 410 5.49 -41.14 -6.24
N ASP A 411 4.66 -40.38 -6.94
CA ASP A 411 3.92 -40.82 -8.11
C ASP A 411 4.91 -41.14 -9.25
N LEU A 412 5.98 -40.35 -9.42
CA LEU A 412 7.10 -40.65 -10.33
C LEU A 412 7.91 -41.91 -9.96
N LYS A 413 7.85 -42.38 -8.70
CA LYS A 413 8.52 -43.61 -8.24
C LYS A 413 7.64 -44.85 -8.30
N GLN A 414 6.35 -44.71 -8.62
CA GLN A 414 5.39 -45.82 -8.70
C GLN A 414 5.07 -46.25 -10.14
N GLU A 415 5.57 -45.52 -11.14
CA GLU A 415 5.47 -45.89 -12.57
C GLU A 415 6.69 -46.68 -13.10
N ASP A 416 7.70 -46.93 -12.27
CA ASP A 416 8.78 -47.93 -12.46
C ASP A 416 8.55 -49.14 -11.54
#